data_AF-A0A7Y0DBV9-F1
#
_entry.id   AF-A0A7Y0DBV9-F1
#
_cell.length_a   1.000
_cell.length_b   1.000
_cell.length_c   1.000
_cell.angle_alpha   90.00
_cell.angle_beta   90.00
_cell.angle_gamma   90.00
#
_symmetry.space_group_name_H-M   'P 1'
#
loop_
_entity.id
_entity.type
_entity.pdbx_description
1 polymer ?
#
loop_
_entity_poly.entity_id
_entity_poly.type
_entity_poly.pdbx_seq_one_letter_code
_entity_poly.pdbx_strand_id
1 'polypeptide(L)'
;TAEVAPWLASHQDVNAIDLAGAADVDDLAWADLERAAAENLKRVLRPAGNDADAVEPDWSPTPDLTRMKAYLETKTVWHPKGQ
;
A
#
# COMPACT_ATOMS: atom_id res chain seq x y z
N THR A 1 -5.98 13.12 -4.62
CA THR A 1 -5.07 11.98 -4.82
C THR A 1 -4.19 12.15 -6.06
N ALA A 2 -4.76 12.49 -7.22
CA ALA A 2 -4.05 12.59 -8.49
C ALA A 2 -2.77 13.46 -8.48
N GLU A 3 -2.78 14.59 -7.76
CA GLU A 3 -1.61 15.48 -7.69
C GLU A 3 -0.42 14.87 -6.90
N VAL A 4 -0.69 14.20 -5.78
CA VAL A 4 0.35 13.81 -4.80
C VAL A 4 0.77 12.35 -4.94
N ALA A 5 -0.16 11.47 -5.30
CA ALA A 5 0.10 10.03 -5.34
C ALA A 5 1.24 9.62 -6.29
N PRO A 6 1.41 10.20 -7.50
CA PRO A 6 2.53 9.87 -8.37
C PRO A 6 3.90 10.18 -7.74
N TRP A 7 3.99 11.28 -6.97
CA TRP A 7 5.22 11.64 -6.25
C TRP A 7 5.52 10.62 -5.15
N LEU A 8 4.53 10.26 -4.34
CA LEU A 8 4.72 9.26 -3.29
C LEU A 8 5.07 7.88 -3.86
N ALA A 9 4.45 7.49 -4.97
CA ALA A 9 4.68 6.20 -5.62
C ALA A 9 6.11 6.10 -6.20
N SER A 10 6.62 7.17 -6.81
CA SER A 10 7.96 7.21 -7.42
C SER A 10 9.09 7.56 -6.44
N HIS A 11 8.78 8.11 -5.26
CA HIS A 11 9.80 8.55 -4.32
C HIS A 11 10.66 7.39 -3.80
N GLN A 12 11.99 7.55 -3.89
CA GLN A 12 12.93 6.49 -3.56
C GLN A 12 13.05 6.22 -2.05
N ASP A 13 12.77 7.22 -1.22
CA ASP A 13 12.82 7.13 0.25
C ASP A 13 11.45 6.80 0.89
N VAL A 14 10.48 6.36 0.09
CA VAL A 14 9.21 5.84 0.60
C VAL A 14 9.27 4.32 0.61
N ASN A 15 9.02 3.71 1.78
CA ASN A 15 9.10 2.26 1.98
C ASN A 15 7.77 1.54 1.74
N ALA A 16 6.64 2.24 1.86
CA ALA A 16 5.33 1.68 1.57
C ALA A 16 4.30 2.78 1.22
N ILE A 17 3.26 2.43 0.45
CA ILE A 17 2.17 3.32 0.08
C ILE A 17 0.80 2.60 0.15
N ASP A 18 -0.20 3.31 0.67
CA ASP A 18 -1.61 2.93 0.63
C ASP A 18 -2.27 3.58 -0.60
N LEU A 19 -2.89 2.80 -1.48
CA LEU A 19 -3.58 3.32 -2.67
C LEU A 19 -5.08 3.56 -2.44
N ALA A 20 -5.59 3.49 -1.21
CA ALA A 20 -6.92 4.03 -0.93
C ALA A 20 -7.04 5.51 -1.34
N GLY A 21 -8.18 5.85 -1.89
CA GLY A 21 -8.46 7.13 -2.53
C GLY A 21 -7.94 7.23 -3.97
N ALA A 22 -7.48 6.14 -4.58
CA ALA A 22 -7.03 6.07 -5.98
C ALA A 22 -7.93 5.23 -6.88
N ALA A 23 -8.98 4.60 -6.34
CA ALA A 23 -10.01 3.95 -7.17
C ALA A 23 -10.96 5.01 -7.75
N ASP A 24 -11.36 4.82 -9.01
CA ASP A 24 -12.30 5.71 -9.73
C ASP A 24 -11.93 7.21 -9.71
N VAL A 25 -10.64 7.54 -9.65
CA VAL A 25 -10.16 8.92 -9.70
C VAL A 25 -9.89 9.33 -11.15
N ASP A 26 -10.49 10.45 -11.57
CA ASP A 26 -10.23 11.06 -12.88
C ASP A 26 -8.73 11.31 -13.08
N ASP A 27 -8.24 10.98 -14.28
CA ASP A 27 -6.84 11.16 -14.69
C ASP A 27 -5.80 10.43 -13.82
N LEU A 28 -6.21 9.41 -13.06
CA LEU A 28 -5.29 8.61 -12.24
C LEU A 28 -5.66 7.12 -12.27
N ALA A 29 -4.81 6.31 -12.91
CA ALA A 29 -4.89 4.86 -12.82
C ALA A 29 -4.07 4.35 -11.63
N TRP A 30 -4.72 3.67 -10.67
CA TRP A 30 -4.01 3.10 -9.52
C TRP A 30 -2.90 2.10 -9.92
N ALA A 31 -3.08 1.38 -11.03
CA ALA A 31 -2.08 0.45 -11.56
C ALA A 31 -0.78 1.16 -11.99
N ASP A 32 -0.85 2.42 -12.44
CA ASP A 32 0.34 3.21 -12.74
C ASP A 32 1.11 3.60 -11.48
N LEU A 33 0.41 3.81 -10.36
CA LEU A 33 1.03 4.04 -9.05
C LEU A 33 1.74 2.78 -8.55
N GLU A 34 1.12 1.60 -8.71
CA GLU A 34 1.77 0.33 -8.40
C GLU A 34 3.02 0.10 -9.26
N ARG A 35 2.92 0.40 -10.57
CA ARG A 35 4.05 0.32 -11.50
C ARG A 35 5.20 1.25 -11.09
N ALA A 36 4.91 2.50 -10.71
CA ALA A 36 5.93 3.44 -10.24
C ALA A 36 6.55 3.00 -8.90
N ALA A 37 5.75 2.43 -8.00
CA ALA A 37 6.24 1.87 -6.74
C ALA A 37 7.25 0.74 -6.94
N ALA A 38 7.11 -0.05 -8.01
CA ALA A 38 8.02 -1.15 -8.32
C ALA A 38 9.48 -0.73 -8.55
N GLU A 39 9.77 0.55 -8.84
CA GLU A 39 11.14 1.04 -9.09
C GLU A 39 12.11 0.81 -7.90
N ASN A 40 11.62 0.90 -6.66
CA ASN A 40 12.41 0.61 -5.45
C ASN A 40 11.87 -0.58 -4.65
N LEU A 41 10.92 -1.34 -5.23
CA LEU A 41 10.25 -2.47 -4.59
C LEU A 41 9.55 -2.13 -3.24
N LYS A 42 9.10 -0.88 -3.06
CA LYS A 42 8.31 -0.48 -1.88
C LYS A 42 7.01 -1.30 -1.81
N ARG A 43 6.51 -1.51 -0.60
CA ARG A 43 5.25 -2.24 -0.38
C ARG A 43 4.07 -1.39 -0.86
N VAL A 44 3.13 -2.01 -1.56
CA VAL A 44 1.91 -1.35 -2.04
C VAL A 44 0.71 -2.05 -1.42
N LEU A 45 -0.12 -1.33 -0.68
CA LEU A 45 -1.47 -1.79 -0.36
C LEU A 45 -2.39 -1.34 -1.50
N ARG A 46 -2.82 -2.28 -2.33
CA ARG A 46 -3.74 -2.04 -3.44
C ARG A 46 -5.12 -1.58 -2.92
N PRO A 47 -5.91 -0.86 -3.74
CA PRO A 47 -7.33 -0.61 -3.43
C PRO A 47 -8.09 -1.93 -3.23
N ALA A 48 -9.30 -1.85 -2.67
CA ALA A 48 -10.16 -3.02 -2.56
C ALA A 48 -10.72 -3.42 -3.94
N GLY A 49 -11.41 -4.57 -4.02
CA GLY A 49 -11.99 -5.07 -5.27
C GLY A 49 -11.11 -6.10 -5.99
N ASN A 50 -11.33 -6.25 -7.29
CA ASN A 50 -10.53 -7.11 -8.17
C ASN A 50 -9.68 -6.23 -9.12
N ASP A 51 -8.65 -6.78 -9.77
CA ASP A 51 -7.71 -5.97 -10.56
C ASP A 51 -8.40 -5.03 -11.58
N ALA A 52 -9.48 -5.48 -12.24
CA ALA A 52 -10.20 -4.67 -13.24
C ALA A 52 -11.23 -3.72 -12.61
N ASP A 53 -11.74 -4.06 -11.42
CA ASP A 53 -12.80 -3.34 -10.71
C ASP A 53 -12.29 -2.91 -9.32
N ALA A 54 -11.29 -2.04 -9.30
CA ALA A 54 -10.80 -1.46 -8.06
C ALA A 54 -11.87 -0.54 -7.45
N VAL A 55 -12.12 -0.69 -6.15
CA VAL A 55 -13.09 0.11 -5.40
C VAL A 55 -12.47 0.63 -4.11
N GLU A 56 -13.05 1.70 -3.59
CA GLU A 56 -12.65 2.22 -2.29
C GLU A 56 -13.04 1.25 -1.16
N PRO A 57 -12.18 1.09 -0.14
CA PRO A 57 -12.50 0.25 1.02
C PRO A 57 -13.76 0.75 1.75
N ASP A 58 -14.62 -0.18 2.19
CA ASP A 58 -15.71 0.14 3.12
C ASP A 58 -15.14 0.34 4.53
N TRP A 59 -15.35 1.54 5.09
CA TRP A 59 -14.85 1.94 6.41
C TRP A 59 -15.87 1.75 7.53
N SER A 60 -17.11 1.35 7.21
CA SER A 60 -18.17 1.13 8.18
C SER A 60 -17.98 -0.09 9.09
N PRO A 61 -17.35 -1.21 8.65
CA PRO A 61 -17.10 -2.35 9.51
C PRO A 61 -16.01 -2.06 10.57
N THR A 62 -16.09 -2.75 11.71
CA THR A 62 -14.99 -2.72 12.69
C THR A 62 -13.71 -3.24 12.03
N PRO A 63 -12.60 -2.48 12.05
CA PRO A 63 -11.37 -2.88 11.37
C PRO A 63 -10.70 -4.05 12.10
N ASP A 64 -10.10 -4.95 11.32
CA ASP A 64 -9.18 -5.96 11.83
C ASP A 64 -7.72 -5.44 11.82
N LEU A 65 -6.75 -6.34 12.03
CA LEU A 65 -5.32 -5.99 12.02
C LEU A 65 -4.68 -6.00 10.63
N THR A 66 -5.43 -6.30 9.56
CA THR A 66 -4.89 -6.52 8.21
C THR A 66 -4.20 -5.26 7.70
N ARG A 67 -4.83 -4.09 7.84
CA ARG A 67 -4.25 -2.82 7.36
C ARG A 67 -2.99 -2.41 8.13
N MET A 68 -2.93 -2.69 9.44
CA MET A 68 -1.72 -2.48 10.23
C MET A 68 -0.57 -3.39 9.79
N LYS A 69 -0.86 -4.68 9.59
CA LYS A 69 0.14 -5.69 9.19
C LYS A 69 0.75 -5.43 7.83
N ALA A 70 0.07 -4.72 6.93
CA ALA A 70 0.60 -4.33 5.62
C ALA A 70 1.93 -3.54 5.73
N TYR A 71 2.11 -2.78 6.81
CA TYR A 71 3.25 -1.87 7.04
C TYR A 71 4.20 -2.34 8.16
N LEU A 72 3.96 -3.51 8.74
CA LEU A 72 4.86 -4.10 9.73
C LEU A 72 5.82 -5.08 9.05
N GLU A 73 7.07 -5.06 9.50
CA GLU A 73 8.10 -6.00 9.07
C GLU A 73 8.49 -6.94 10.20
N THR A 74 8.52 -8.23 9.91
CA THR A 74 9.00 -9.23 10.86
C THR A 74 10.52 -9.19 10.90
N LYS A 75 11.06 -8.58 11.95
CA LYS A 75 12.49 -8.68 12.25
C LYS A 75 12.74 -9.80 13.25
N THR A 76 13.16 -10.96 12.75
CA THR A 76 13.55 -12.08 13.61
C THR A 76 14.95 -11.85 14.17
N VAL A 77 15.05 -11.68 15.49
CA VAL A 77 16.32 -11.54 16.20
C VAL A 77 16.61 -12.83 16.97
N TRP A 78 17.75 -13.45 16.67
CA TRP A 78 18.23 -14.62 17.38
C TRP A 78 19.18 -14.17 18.49
N HIS A 79 18.85 -14.51 19.73
CA HIS A 79 19.72 -14.27 20.88
C HIS A 79 19.95 -15.56 21.66
N PRO A 80 21.12 -15.76 22.27
CA PRO A 80 21.32 -16.87 23.20
C PRO A 80 20.24 -16.84 24.28
N LYS A 81 19.69 -18.02 24.59
CA LYS A 81 18.72 -18.20 25.67
C LYS A 81 19.21 -19.37 26.54
N GLY A 82 19.40 -19.12 27.83
CA GLY A 82 19.55 -20.20 28.81
C GLY A 82 18.28 -21.03 28.89
N GLN A 83 18.39 -22.26 29.40
CA GLN A 83 17.23 -23.13 29.68
C GLN A 83 16.19 -22.37 30.51
#